data_AF-A0A2M8L8C4-F1
#
_entry.id   AF-A0A2M8L8C4-F1
#
_cell.length_a   1.000
_cell.length_b   1.000
_cell.length_c   1.000
_cell.angle_alpha   90.00
_cell.angle_beta   90.00
_cell.angle_gamma   90.00
#
_symmetry.space_group_name_H-M   'P 1'
#
loop_
_entity.id
_entity.type
_entity.pdbx_description
1 polymer ?
#
loop_
_entity_poly.entity_id
_entity_poly.type
_entity_poly.pdbx_seq_one_letter_code
_entity_poly.pdbx_strand_id
1 'polypeptide(L)'
;MGGTIENVICTLKNDITPFPETVLQIAVQNLSKILSNDLPEIQRLTRLNNLTVCVVPRAKVNYNPNQLLFKSTIHNVVNQLGIFNNGIDFITRHKDTRTTHRDRVGFGGNGDLPYPGITKDTCNISTVVRNSNILLIDDLYTKTVNVDEDAIQALLDAGANSVTFYAIGKNVYR
;
A
#
# COMPACT_ATOMS: atom_id res chain seq x y z
N MET A 1 -4.91 -9.81 23.38
CA MET A 1 -5.53 -8.49 23.16
C MET A 1 -5.11 -8.01 21.77
N GLY A 2 -5.99 -8.15 20.78
CA GLY A 2 -5.70 -7.70 19.42
C GLY A 2 -5.89 -6.18 19.32
N GLY A 3 -4.84 -5.45 18.97
CA GLY A 3 -4.95 -4.02 18.67
C GLY A 3 -5.87 -3.78 17.47
N THR A 4 -6.41 -2.57 17.36
CA THR A 4 -7.19 -2.14 16.20
C THR A 4 -6.35 -2.23 14.91
N ILE A 5 -7.01 -2.29 13.74
CA ILE A 5 -6.32 -2.24 12.43
C ILE A 5 -5.39 -1.02 12.33
N GLU A 6 -5.85 0.13 12.84
CA GLU A 6 -5.05 1.35 12.92
C GLU A 6 -3.76 1.15 13.73
N ASN A 7 -3.84 0.48 14.88
CA ASN A 7 -2.66 0.19 15.69
C ASN A 7 -1.67 -0.74 14.97
N VAL A 8 -2.17 -1.76 14.24
CA VAL A 8 -1.34 -2.64 13.43
C VAL A 8 -0.61 -1.84 12.34
N ILE A 9 -1.34 -1.03 11.57
CA ILE A 9 -0.75 -0.19 10.50
C ILE A 9 0.27 0.79 11.07
N CYS A 10 -0.06 1.49 12.16
CA CYS A 10 0.83 2.45 12.80
C CYS A 10 2.13 1.78 13.29
N THR A 11 2.01 0.60 13.88
CA THR A 11 3.15 -0.21 14.33
C THR A 11 4.06 -0.59 13.16
N LEU A 12 3.49 -1.03 12.04
CA LEU A 12 4.25 -1.44 10.85
C LEU A 12 4.91 -0.28 10.10
N LYS A 13 4.34 0.93 10.18
CA LYS A 13 4.94 2.15 9.61
C LYS A 13 6.19 2.57 10.37
N ASN A 14 6.19 2.42 11.69
CA ASN A 14 7.35 2.65 12.56
C ASN A 14 8.01 4.05 12.33
N ASP A 15 7.17 5.09 12.20
CA ASP A 15 7.57 6.41 11.66
C ASP A 15 8.13 7.42 12.68
N ILE A 16 7.81 7.29 13.97
CA ILE A 16 8.13 8.30 15.00
C ILE A 16 9.09 7.70 16.02
N THR A 17 8.55 6.84 16.90
CA THR A 17 9.32 6.14 17.92
C THR A 17 9.42 4.69 17.51
N PRO A 18 10.64 4.14 17.34
CA PRO A 18 10.80 2.74 16.98
C PRO A 18 10.14 1.81 18.00
N PHE A 19 9.25 0.94 17.52
CA PHE A 19 8.67 -0.11 18.36
C PHE A 19 9.69 -1.22 18.61
N PRO A 20 9.59 -1.93 19.76
CA PRO A 20 10.37 -3.14 19.99
C PRO A 20 10.09 -4.21 18.92
N GLU A 21 11.10 -4.98 18.57
CA GLU A 21 11.01 -6.05 17.56
C GLU A 21 9.86 -7.03 17.82
N THR A 22 9.61 -7.38 19.08
CA THR A 22 8.50 -8.27 19.47
C THR A 22 7.13 -7.68 19.11
N VAL A 23 6.96 -6.38 19.24
CA VAL A 23 5.72 -5.66 18.89
C VAL A 23 5.55 -5.60 17.37
N LEU A 24 6.65 -5.37 16.64
CA LEU A 24 6.68 -5.42 15.18
C LEU A 24 6.27 -6.80 14.65
N GLN A 25 6.82 -7.88 15.22
CA GLN A 25 6.50 -9.26 14.83
C GLN A 25 5.03 -9.61 15.07
N ILE A 26 4.45 -9.17 16.19
CA ILE A 26 3.01 -9.36 16.46
C ILE A 26 2.17 -8.64 15.40
N ALA A 27 2.55 -7.40 15.03
CA ALA A 27 1.84 -6.66 13.98
C ALA A 27 1.96 -7.32 12.61
N VAL A 28 3.14 -7.84 12.26
CA VAL A 28 3.38 -8.62 11.03
C VAL A 28 2.48 -9.86 11.00
N GLN A 29 2.42 -10.63 12.08
CA GLN A 29 1.58 -11.83 12.17
C GLN A 29 0.09 -11.50 12.02
N ASN A 30 -0.37 -10.40 12.64
CA ASN A 30 -1.75 -9.96 12.51
C ASN A 30 -2.10 -9.57 11.08
N LEU A 31 -1.25 -8.78 10.41
CA LEU A 31 -1.46 -8.41 9.00
C LEU A 31 -1.39 -9.63 8.08
N SER A 32 -0.42 -10.53 8.28
CA SER A 32 -0.34 -11.78 7.51
C SER A 32 -1.63 -12.59 7.61
N LYS A 33 -2.20 -12.72 8.82
CA LYS A 33 -3.46 -13.45 9.03
C LYS A 33 -4.63 -12.81 8.29
N ILE A 34 -4.71 -11.48 8.26
CA ILE A 34 -5.75 -10.76 7.52
C ILE A 34 -5.59 -11.05 6.02
N LEU A 35 -4.40 -10.81 5.47
CA LEU A 35 -4.13 -10.98 4.04
C LEU A 35 -4.30 -12.42 3.56
N SER A 36 -3.92 -13.42 4.36
CA SER A 36 -4.10 -14.83 4.01
C SER A 36 -5.57 -15.24 3.87
N ASN A 37 -6.50 -14.51 4.50
CA ASN A 37 -7.94 -14.72 4.32
C ASN A 37 -8.50 -13.85 3.19
N ASP A 38 -8.10 -12.58 3.15
CA ASP A 38 -8.71 -11.59 2.27
C ASP A 38 -8.26 -11.76 0.82
N LEU A 39 -6.98 -12.07 0.56
CA LEU A 39 -6.47 -12.15 -0.82
C LEU A 39 -7.17 -13.26 -1.64
N PRO A 40 -7.30 -14.51 -1.14
CA PRO A 40 -8.06 -15.55 -1.85
C PRO A 40 -9.53 -15.16 -2.09
N GLU A 41 -10.16 -14.49 -1.13
CA GLU A 41 -11.55 -14.03 -1.25
C GLU A 41 -11.69 -12.93 -2.32
N ILE A 42 -10.74 -11.98 -2.39
CA ILE A 42 -10.70 -10.96 -3.44
C ILE A 42 -10.55 -11.61 -4.82
N GLN A 43 -9.69 -12.62 -4.97
CA GLN A 43 -9.58 -13.37 -6.23
C GLN A 43 -10.93 -14.00 -6.62
N ARG A 44 -11.62 -14.63 -5.66
CA ARG A 44 -12.94 -15.25 -5.87
C ARG A 44 -13.99 -14.22 -6.29
N LEU A 45 -14.03 -13.06 -5.63
CA LEU A 45 -14.99 -11.99 -5.89
C LEU A 45 -14.76 -11.31 -7.26
N THR A 46 -13.51 -11.08 -7.62
CA THR A 46 -13.14 -10.47 -8.90
C THR A 46 -13.30 -11.44 -10.08
N ARG A 47 -13.23 -12.77 -9.83
CA ARG A 47 -13.24 -13.82 -10.85
C ARG A 47 -12.08 -13.68 -11.85
N LEU A 48 -11.03 -12.97 -11.46
CA LEU A 48 -9.83 -12.76 -12.27
C LEU A 48 -8.75 -13.75 -11.85
N ASN A 49 -8.24 -14.49 -12.83
CA ASN A 49 -7.03 -15.28 -12.65
C ASN A 49 -5.80 -14.39 -12.88
N ASN A 50 -4.65 -14.77 -12.31
CA ASN A 50 -3.36 -14.09 -12.52
C ASN A 50 -3.34 -12.61 -12.10
N LEU A 51 -3.98 -12.28 -10.97
CA LEU A 51 -3.89 -10.94 -10.39
C LEU A 51 -2.45 -10.62 -10.02
N THR A 52 -2.00 -9.41 -10.38
CA THR A 52 -0.69 -8.88 -10.04
C THR A 52 -0.82 -7.94 -8.86
N VAL A 53 -0.22 -8.30 -7.73
CA VAL A 53 -0.34 -7.53 -6.49
C VAL A 53 0.68 -6.41 -6.48
N CYS A 54 0.17 -5.17 -6.46
CA CYS A 54 0.95 -3.94 -6.33
C CYS A 54 0.61 -3.26 -5.00
N VAL A 55 1.52 -2.45 -4.47
CA VAL A 55 1.32 -1.70 -3.22
C VAL A 55 1.52 -0.22 -3.48
N VAL A 56 0.64 0.62 -2.93
CA VAL A 56 0.82 2.07 -2.97
C VAL A 56 2.12 2.43 -2.24
N PRO A 57 3.07 3.13 -2.88
CA PRO A 57 4.35 3.41 -2.24
C PRO A 57 4.19 4.42 -1.11
N ARG A 58 4.99 4.24 -0.05
CA ARG A 58 5.10 5.19 1.06
C ARG A 58 5.57 6.56 0.56
N ALA A 59 5.32 7.62 1.33
CA ALA A 59 5.51 9.01 0.89
C ALA A 59 6.96 9.41 0.57
N LYS A 60 7.96 8.79 1.20
CA LYS A 60 9.38 9.08 0.96
C LYS A 60 10.04 8.04 0.06
N VAL A 61 11.13 8.42 -0.60
CA VAL A 61 11.96 7.50 -1.40
C VAL A 61 12.70 6.50 -0.49
N ASN A 62 13.26 7.01 0.61
CA ASN A 62 14.12 6.22 1.50
C ASN A 62 13.44 5.95 2.84
N TYR A 63 13.40 4.67 3.21
CA TYR A 63 12.92 4.17 4.51
C TYR A 63 13.86 3.09 5.03
N ASN A 64 13.95 2.97 6.35
CA ASN A 64 14.64 1.83 6.96
C ASN A 64 13.84 0.53 6.72
N PRO A 65 14.49 -0.65 6.69
CA PRO A 65 13.79 -1.93 6.48
C PRO A 65 12.64 -2.18 7.48
N ASN A 66 12.81 -1.77 8.75
CA ASN A 66 11.79 -1.88 9.79
C ASN A 66 10.63 -0.86 9.66
N GLN A 67 10.66 0.02 8.65
CA GLN A 67 9.58 0.93 8.27
C GLN A 67 8.86 0.48 6.98
N LEU A 68 9.37 -0.59 6.35
CA LEU A 68 8.80 -1.21 5.15
C LEU A 68 8.08 -2.53 5.48
N LEU A 69 7.79 -2.79 6.76
CA LEU A 69 7.19 -4.03 7.22
C LEU A 69 5.81 -4.30 6.63
N PHE A 70 5.02 -3.25 6.35
CA PHE A 70 3.75 -3.39 5.63
C PHE A 70 3.96 -4.03 4.24
N LYS A 71 4.83 -3.43 3.44
CA LYS A 71 5.17 -3.88 2.09
C LYS A 71 5.81 -5.28 2.10
N SER A 72 6.74 -5.54 3.01
CA SER A 72 7.39 -6.85 3.11
C SER A 72 6.44 -7.95 3.59
N THR A 73 5.47 -7.62 4.46
CA THR A 73 4.43 -8.56 4.88
C THR A 73 3.55 -8.98 3.70
N ILE A 74 3.09 -8.02 2.89
CA ILE A 74 2.31 -8.32 1.68
C ILE A 74 3.14 -9.19 0.72
N HIS A 75 4.41 -8.81 0.47
CA HIS A 75 5.32 -9.60 -0.37
C HIS A 75 5.42 -11.06 0.08
N ASN A 76 5.59 -11.29 1.39
CA ASN A 76 5.70 -12.63 1.95
C ASN A 76 4.40 -13.42 1.80
N VAL A 77 3.24 -12.83 2.09
CA VAL A 77 1.94 -13.51 1.94
C VAL A 77 1.65 -13.84 0.48
N VAL A 78 1.89 -12.91 -0.44
CA VAL A 78 1.71 -13.13 -1.88
C VAL A 78 2.54 -14.32 -2.38
N ASN A 79 3.81 -14.38 -1.98
CA ASN A 79 4.69 -15.52 -2.32
C ASN A 79 4.22 -16.83 -1.68
N GLN A 80 3.76 -16.79 -0.43
CA GLN A 80 3.27 -17.97 0.28
C GLN A 80 2.00 -18.56 -0.35
N LEU A 81 1.08 -17.70 -0.79
CA LEU A 81 -0.16 -18.14 -1.43
C LEU A 81 0.07 -18.72 -2.83
N GLY A 82 1.06 -18.21 -3.58
CA GLY A 82 1.47 -18.76 -4.88
C GLY A 82 0.44 -18.65 -6.02
N ILE A 83 -0.69 -17.97 -5.79
CA ILE A 83 -1.80 -17.79 -6.76
C ILE A 83 -1.79 -16.40 -7.42
N PHE A 84 -0.81 -15.56 -7.08
CA PHE A 84 -0.70 -14.17 -7.51
C PHE A 84 0.67 -13.90 -8.15
N ASN A 85 0.72 -12.95 -9.08
CA ASN A 85 1.99 -12.38 -9.52
C ASN A 85 2.46 -11.33 -8.51
N ASN A 86 3.72 -11.40 -8.12
CA ASN A 86 4.31 -10.48 -7.15
C ASN A 86 4.81 -9.20 -7.86
N GLY A 87 3.99 -8.15 -7.83
CA GLY A 87 4.28 -6.83 -8.41
C GLY A 87 4.62 -5.77 -7.35
N ILE A 88 5.15 -6.19 -6.19
CA ILE A 88 5.34 -5.32 -5.01
C ILE A 88 6.25 -4.12 -5.30
N ASP A 89 7.17 -4.25 -6.25
CA ASP A 89 8.08 -3.19 -6.69
C ASP A 89 7.71 -2.58 -8.06
N PHE A 90 6.48 -2.80 -8.55
CA PHE A 90 6.05 -2.26 -9.85
C PHE A 90 5.69 -0.78 -9.78
N ILE A 91 5.42 -0.24 -8.59
CA ILE A 91 5.27 1.19 -8.35
C ILE A 91 6.32 1.59 -7.32
N THR A 92 7.31 2.37 -7.73
CA THR A 92 8.41 2.79 -6.85
C THR A 92 8.55 4.30 -6.84
N ARG A 93 8.62 4.89 -5.65
CA ARG A 93 8.72 6.34 -5.51
C ARG A 93 10.16 6.81 -5.73
N HIS A 94 10.34 7.82 -6.58
CA HIS A 94 11.64 8.46 -6.85
C HIS A 94 11.68 9.93 -6.40
N LYS A 95 10.55 10.52 -6.01
CA LYS A 95 10.45 11.86 -5.42
C LYS A 95 9.57 11.84 -4.18
N ASP A 96 10.01 12.48 -3.10
CA ASP A 96 9.24 12.57 -1.85
C ASP A 96 7.91 13.31 -2.06
N THR A 97 6.87 12.82 -1.40
CA THR A 97 5.56 13.47 -1.27
C THR A 97 5.27 13.81 0.18
N ARG A 98 4.26 14.65 0.41
CA ARG A 98 3.83 15.07 1.73
C ARG A 98 2.60 14.31 2.18
N THR A 99 2.58 13.93 3.45
CA THR A 99 1.38 13.32 4.06
C THR A 99 0.47 14.43 4.61
N THR A 100 -0.79 14.43 4.18
CA THR A 100 -1.80 15.43 4.58
C THR A 100 -2.07 15.43 6.08
N HIS A 101 -2.10 14.24 6.70
CA HIS A 101 -2.37 14.07 8.13
C HIS A 101 -1.28 14.70 9.00
N ARG A 102 0.00 14.59 8.62
CA ARG A 102 1.12 15.12 9.41
C ARG A 102 1.46 16.56 9.06
N ASP A 103 1.07 17.06 7.89
CA ASP A 103 1.28 18.47 7.51
C ASP A 103 0.54 19.42 8.45
N ARG A 104 -0.67 19.04 8.90
CA ARG A 104 -1.47 19.81 9.88
C ARG A 104 -0.77 20.06 11.21
N VAL A 105 0.21 19.23 11.56
CA VAL A 105 1.00 19.33 12.80
C VAL A 105 2.47 19.70 12.54
N GLY A 106 2.81 20.14 11.32
CA GLY A 106 4.16 20.59 10.95
C GLY A 106 5.15 19.46 10.64
N PHE A 107 4.69 18.21 10.55
CA PHE A 107 5.54 17.02 10.30
C PHE A 107 5.23 16.34 8.95
N GLY A 108 4.70 17.08 7.98
CA GLY A 108 4.21 16.55 6.70
C GLY A 108 5.27 15.87 5.83
N GLY A 109 6.53 16.33 5.92
CA GLY A 109 7.64 15.94 5.04
C GLY A 109 8.00 17.02 4.03
N ASN A 110 9.02 16.76 3.20
CA ASN A 110 9.64 17.73 2.29
C ASN A 110 9.12 17.66 0.83
N GLY A 111 7.94 17.09 0.63
CA GLY A 111 7.34 16.90 -0.70
C GLY A 111 6.13 17.79 -0.98
N ASP A 112 5.52 17.54 -2.13
CA ASP A 112 4.27 18.18 -2.55
C ASP A 112 3.07 17.53 -1.83
N LEU A 113 2.04 18.32 -1.51
CA LEU A 113 0.73 17.79 -1.07
C LEU A 113 0.06 17.01 -2.20
N PRO A 114 -0.89 16.09 -1.93
CA PRO A 114 -1.61 15.39 -2.98
C PRO A 114 -2.26 16.33 -4.01
N TYR A 115 -2.05 16.03 -5.29
CA TYR A 115 -2.68 16.68 -6.44
C TYR A 115 -2.89 15.64 -7.57
N PRO A 116 -3.83 15.89 -8.52
CA PRO A 116 -4.01 15.00 -9.66
C PRO A 116 -2.74 14.91 -10.52
N GLY A 117 -2.21 13.70 -10.69
CA GLY A 117 -0.96 13.41 -11.41
C GLY A 117 0.23 13.08 -10.50
N ILE A 118 0.12 13.27 -9.18
CA ILE A 118 1.26 13.12 -8.26
C ILE A 118 1.92 11.74 -8.33
N THR A 119 1.16 10.67 -8.57
CA THR A 119 1.73 9.32 -8.69
C THR A 119 2.64 9.21 -9.92
N LYS A 120 2.23 9.76 -11.07
CA LYS A 120 3.08 9.75 -12.28
C LYS A 120 4.31 10.65 -12.13
N ASP A 121 4.15 11.78 -11.46
CA ASP A 121 5.23 12.75 -11.29
C ASP A 121 6.28 12.31 -10.25
N THR A 122 5.92 11.36 -9.38
CA THR A 122 6.75 10.97 -8.23
C THR A 122 7.11 9.49 -8.19
N CYS A 123 6.50 8.65 -9.03
CA CYS A 123 6.73 7.22 -9.07
C CYS A 123 7.10 6.70 -10.47
N ASN A 124 8.00 5.73 -10.49
CA ASN A 124 8.25 4.89 -11.65
C ASN A 124 7.24 3.74 -11.64
N ILE A 125 6.54 3.55 -12.76
CA ILE A 125 5.62 2.43 -12.97
C ILE A 125 6.26 1.45 -13.96
N SER A 126 6.39 0.19 -13.55
CA SER A 126 6.96 -0.88 -14.36
C SER A 126 6.16 -1.09 -15.65
N THR A 127 6.84 -1.27 -16.78
CA THR A 127 6.19 -1.59 -18.07
C THR A 127 5.45 -2.93 -18.04
N VAL A 128 5.76 -3.81 -17.07
CA VAL A 128 5.08 -5.10 -16.85
C VAL A 128 3.62 -4.91 -16.42
N VAL A 129 3.26 -3.74 -15.89
CA VAL A 129 1.86 -3.38 -15.57
C VAL A 129 0.96 -3.44 -16.81
N ARG A 130 1.50 -3.21 -18.01
CA ARG A 130 0.73 -3.20 -19.25
C ARG A 130 0.01 -4.53 -19.47
N ASN A 131 -1.28 -4.46 -19.77
CA ASN A 131 -2.21 -5.57 -19.97
C ASN A 131 -2.41 -6.49 -18.75
N SER A 132 -1.94 -6.09 -17.57
CA SER A 132 -2.08 -6.88 -16.34
C SER A 132 -3.35 -6.49 -15.57
N ASN A 133 -3.99 -7.46 -14.92
CA ASN A 133 -5.04 -7.22 -13.93
C ASN A 133 -4.37 -6.94 -12.58
N ILE A 134 -4.50 -5.73 -12.07
CA ILE A 134 -3.80 -5.29 -10.86
C ILE A 134 -4.71 -5.42 -9.65
N LEU A 135 -4.17 -5.98 -8.57
CA LEU A 135 -4.70 -5.79 -7.21
C LEU A 135 -3.82 -4.75 -6.52
N LEU A 136 -4.31 -3.52 -6.40
CA LEU A 136 -3.61 -2.43 -5.74
C LEU A 136 -3.99 -2.41 -4.25
N ILE A 137 -2.99 -2.54 -3.39
CA ILE A 137 -3.16 -2.59 -1.94
C ILE A 137 -2.63 -1.30 -1.31
N ASP A 138 -3.44 -0.67 -0.45
CA ASP A 138 -3.00 0.40 0.45
C ASP A 138 -3.30 0.07 1.92
N ASP A 139 -2.66 0.79 2.83
CA ASP A 139 -2.91 0.61 4.26
C ASP A 139 -4.26 1.18 4.70
N LEU A 140 -4.65 2.36 4.21
CA LEU A 140 -5.84 3.06 4.70
C LEU A 140 -6.48 3.93 3.63
N TYR A 141 -7.70 3.55 3.22
CA TYR A 141 -8.48 4.41 2.35
C TYR A 141 -8.99 5.65 3.10
N THR A 142 -8.67 6.84 2.60
CA THR A 142 -9.18 8.11 3.13
C THR A 142 -9.92 8.88 2.06
N LYS A 143 -11.25 8.96 2.20
CA LYS A 143 -12.10 9.73 1.30
C LYS A 143 -11.59 11.18 1.21
N THR A 144 -11.65 11.75 0.01
CA THR A 144 -11.28 13.14 -0.37
C THR A 144 -9.79 13.46 -0.45
N VAL A 145 -8.89 12.57 -0.05
CA VAL A 145 -7.44 12.76 -0.22
C VAL A 145 -6.98 12.44 -1.65
N ASN A 146 -7.69 11.54 -2.34
CA ASN A 146 -7.52 11.18 -3.75
C ASN A 146 -6.14 10.61 -4.13
N VAL A 147 -5.35 10.11 -3.17
CA VAL A 147 -4.06 9.46 -3.45
C VAL A 147 -4.26 8.08 -4.05
N ASP A 148 -5.22 7.30 -3.53
CA ASP A 148 -5.53 5.97 -4.05
C ASP A 148 -6.16 6.07 -5.44
N GLU A 149 -7.09 7.01 -5.63
CA GLU A 149 -7.71 7.29 -6.92
C GLU A 149 -6.67 7.73 -7.96
N ASP A 150 -5.70 8.55 -7.58
CA ASP A 150 -4.61 8.97 -8.46
C ASP A 150 -3.69 7.78 -8.82
N ALA A 151 -3.37 6.92 -7.87
CA ALA A 151 -2.58 5.71 -8.12
C ALA A 151 -3.30 4.72 -9.05
N ILE A 152 -4.61 4.53 -8.86
CA ILE A 152 -5.45 3.74 -9.76
C ILE A 152 -5.40 4.32 -11.18
N GLN A 153 -5.59 5.63 -11.33
CA GLN A 153 -5.56 6.27 -12.64
C GLN A 153 -4.18 6.15 -13.30
N ALA A 154 -3.10 6.32 -12.53
CA ALA A 154 -1.74 6.19 -13.04
C ALA A 154 -1.45 4.77 -13.59
N LEU A 155 -1.97 3.72 -12.94
CA LEU A 155 -1.87 2.34 -13.44
C LEU A 155 -2.67 2.12 -14.72
N LEU A 156 -3.90 2.63 -14.79
CA LEU A 156 -4.74 2.56 -15.98
C LEU A 156 -4.06 3.27 -17.16
N ASP A 157 -3.49 4.44 -16.92
CA ASP A 157 -2.77 5.22 -17.95
C ASP A 157 -1.46 4.55 -18.37
N ALA A 158 -0.83 3.76 -17.49
CA ALA A 158 0.30 2.89 -17.84
C ALA A 158 -0.11 1.64 -18.63
N GLY A 159 -1.41 1.44 -18.86
CA GLY A 159 -1.97 0.38 -19.68
C GLY A 159 -2.37 -0.88 -18.92
N ALA A 160 -2.61 -0.79 -17.59
CA ALA A 160 -3.24 -1.89 -16.86
C ALA A 160 -4.58 -2.27 -17.48
N ASN A 161 -4.88 -3.57 -17.55
CA ASN A 161 -6.16 -4.04 -18.10
C ASN A 161 -7.32 -3.78 -17.14
N SER A 162 -7.08 -3.93 -15.84
CA SER A 162 -8.01 -3.59 -14.78
C SER A 162 -7.26 -3.30 -13.48
N VAL A 163 -7.88 -2.55 -12.58
CA VAL A 163 -7.36 -2.27 -11.24
C VAL A 163 -8.45 -2.54 -10.21
N THR A 164 -8.24 -3.54 -9.35
CA THR A 164 -9.02 -3.78 -8.15
C THR A 164 -8.29 -3.12 -6.98
N PHE A 165 -8.95 -2.24 -6.25
CA PHE A 165 -8.39 -1.60 -5.07
C PHE A 165 -8.83 -2.31 -3.79
N TYR A 166 -7.88 -2.51 -2.87
CA TYR A 166 -8.12 -3.07 -1.54
C TYR A 166 -7.32 -2.28 -0.50
N ALA A 167 -7.99 -1.84 0.56
CA ALA A 167 -7.35 -1.20 1.70
C ALA A 167 -7.62 -2.01 2.97
N ILE A 168 -6.61 -2.13 3.83
CA ILE A 168 -6.75 -2.88 5.10
C ILE A 168 -7.73 -2.18 6.03
N GLY A 169 -7.66 -0.85 6.07
CA GLY A 169 -8.58 -0.01 6.81
C GLY A 169 -9.29 1.00 5.90
N LYS A 170 -10.36 1.58 6.42
CA LYS A 170 -10.98 2.78 5.86
C LYS A 170 -11.17 3.81 6.97
N ASN A 171 -10.79 5.04 6.70
CA ASN A 171 -11.11 6.15 7.58
C ASN A 171 -12.59 6.51 7.45
N VAL A 172 -13.31 6.48 8.56
CA VAL A 172 -14.73 6.86 8.62
C VAL A 172 -14.77 8.26 9.24
N TYR A 173 -14.80 9.30 8.40
CA TYR A 173 -15.15 10.63 8.87
C TYR A 173 -16.54 10.55 9.51
N ARG A 174 -16.61 10.78 10.83
CA ARG A 174 -17.85 11.07 11.55
C ARG A 174 -18.21 12.53 11.38
#